data_AF-A0AAP0I722-F1
#
_entry.id   AF-A0AAP0I722-F1
#
_cell.length_a   1.000
_cell.length_b   1.000
_cell.length_c   1.000
_cell.angle_alpha   90.00
_cell.angle_beta   90.00
_cell.angle_gamma   90.00
#
_symmetry.space_group_name_H-M   'P 1'
#
loop_
_entity.id
_entity.type
_entity.pdbx_description
1 polymer ?
#
loop_
_entity_poly.entity_id
_entity_poly.type
_entity_poly.pdbx_seq_one_letter_code
_entity_poly.pdbx_strand_id
1 'polypeptide(L)'
;MMIPSLQTRPSVEIRSTKVHRTHGFFKDSSVTTSKSFHYSTIWNTHVDGIFNIDGDGHCRLWVVAKSLGLFDMDGRRHVRERMAEELKTNTNFWEDIYGFTDFKKLLAIIQCDKDEAIVDNWMNLPDRGFITSTSLNVMLVVISNSWSFTFPLLRNKSPLEFSSRTIIGISIVDSIHFIGVRLKPGYPFPKLYPLWDTYVALNAHAWREGFITIGSISTSTSNGRDLLETLSIVDLVEDS
;
A
#
# COMPACT_ATOMS: atom_id res chain seq x y z
N MET A 1 -57.11 -5.39 16.59
CA MET A 1 -55.66 -5.45 16.85
C MET A 1 -54.97 -5.17 15.52
N MET A 2 -54.47 -3.95 15.31
CA MET A 2 -53.86 -3.51 14.05
C MET A 2 -52.35 -3.30 14.27
N ILE A 3 -51.55 -3.88 13.38
CA ILE A 3 -50.09 -3.79 13.35
C ILE A 3 -49.72 -2.52 12.54
N PRO A 4 -48.82 -1.63 13.01
CA PRO A 4 -48.42 -0.45 12.25
C PRO A 4 -47.51 -0.81 11.06
N SER A 5 -47.74 -0.16 9.92
CA SER A 5 -46.97 -0.29 8.69
C SER A 5 -45.53 0.25 8.85
N LEU A 6 -44.53 -0.53 8.44
CA LEU A 6 -43.15 -0.09 8.29
C LEU A 6 -43.04 1.00 7.21
N GLN A 7 -42.62 2.20 7.60
CA GLN A 7 -42.14 3.21 6.66
C GLN A 7 -40.76 2.80 6.12
N THR A 8 -40.68 2.60 4.80
CA THR A 8 -39.43 2.38 4.08
C THR A 8 -38.57 3.65 4.08
N ARG A 9 -37.31 3.55 4.54
CA ARG A 9 -36.30 4.61 4.43
C ARG A 9 -35.97 4.88 2.95
N PRO A 10 -35.69 6.12 2.55
CA PRO A 10 -35.29 6.42 1.17
C PRO A 10 -33.89 5.86 0.87
N SER A 11 -33.77 5.18 -0.26
CA SER A 11 -32.52 4.70 -0.83
C SER A 11 -31.62 5.87 -1.21
N VAL A 12 -30.42 5.95 -0.63
CA VAL A 12 -29.39 6.91 -1.07
C VAL A 12 -28.75 6.35 -2.34
N GLU A 13 -29.09 6.97 -3.47
CA GLU A 13 -28.51 6.69 -4.78
C GLU A 13 -27.05 7.21 -4.80
N ILE A 14 -26.07 6.32 -4.70
CA ILE A 14 -24.65 6.67 -4.83
C ILE A 14 -24.38 6.95 -6.31
N ARG A 15 -24.38 8.23 -6.68
CA ARG A 15 -23.91 8.69 -7.99
C ARG A 15 -22.43 8.34 -8.14
N SER A 16 -22.13 7.46 -9.08
CA SER A 16 -20.78 7.19 -9.57
C SER A 16 -20.15 8.49 -10.06
N THR A 17 -19.26 9.06 -9.26
CA THR A 17 -18.41 10.16 -9.71
C THR A 17 -17.22 9.54 -10.43
N LYS A 18 -17.11 9.83 -11.73
CA LYS A 18 -15.95 9.52 -12.56
C LYS A 18 -14.69 10.02 -11.85
N VAL A 19 -13.85 9.09 -11.38
CA VAL A 19 -12.50 9.40 -10.88
C VAL A 19 -11.67 9.93 -12.05
N HIS A 20 -11.47 11.25 -12.06
CA HIS A 20 -10.62 11.92 -13.04
C HIS A 20 -9.15 11.77 -12.61
N ARG A 21 -8.38 11.06 -13.45
CA ARG A 21 -6.94 11.20 -13.74
C ARG A 21 -6.05 11.79 -12.63
N THR A 22 -5.21 10.93 -12.05
CA THR A 22 -4.02 11.30 -11.26
C THR A 22 -2.93 11.91 -12.14
N HIS A 23 -3.10 13.16 -12.58
CA HIS A 23 -2.04 13.93 -13.26
C HIS A 23 -1.89 15.37 -12.74
N GLY A 24 -2.44 15.71 -11.56
CA GLY A 24 -2.53 17.14 -11.20
C GLY A 24 -2.67 17.53 -9.73
N PHE A 25 -2.06 16.82 -8.77
CA PHE A 25 -2.13 17.22 -7.34
C PHE A 25 -0.77 17.46 -6.67
N PHE A 26 0.27 17.78 -7.44
CA PHE A 26 1.58 18.25 -6.92
C PHE A 26 1.77 19.77 -7.04
N LYS A 27 0.69 20.55 -7.07
CA LYS A 27 0.79 22.00 -6.91
C LYS A 27 0.65 22.32 -5.41
N ASP A 28 1.72 22.88 -4.86
CA ASP A 28 1.83 23.42 -3.51
C ASP A 28 1.90 22.42 -2.35
N SER A 29 3.12 21.93 -2.11
CA SER A 29 3.72 21.87 -0.76
C SER A 29 5.15 21.33 -0.89
N SER A 30 6.14 22.21 -0.71
CA SER A 30 7.59 21.93 -0.54
C SER A 30 8.07 20.58 -1.12
N VAL A 31 8.15 20.48 -2.45
CA VAL A 31 8.93 19.42 -3.08
C VAL A 31 10.39 19.77 -2.83
N THR A 32 10.95 19.29 -1.72
CA THR A 32 12.39 19.35 -1.51
C THR A 32 13.01 18.44 -2.56
N THR A 33 13.91 18.95 -3.40
CA THR A 33 14.64 18.11 -4.36
C THR A 33 15.33 16.97 -3.61
N SER A 34 15.32 15.74 -4.15
CA SER A 34 15.82 14.52 -3.49
C SER A 34 17.30 14.53 -3.07
N LYS A 35 18.02 15.64 -3.31
CA LYS A 35 19.46 15.79 -3.05
C LYS A 35 19.86 15.57 -1.58
N SER A 36 18.95 15.69 -0.62
CA SER A 36 19.23 15.46 0.81
C SER A 36 18.98 14.03 1.29
N PHE A 37 18.34 13.18 0.48
CA PHE A 37 18.08 11.78 0.82
C PHE A 37 18.87 10.88 -0.11
N HIS A 38 19.91 10.24 0.43
CA HIS A 38 20.70 9.28 -0.32
C HIS A 38 19.93 7.97 -0.42
N TYR A 39 19.35 7.70 -1.59
CA TYR A 39 18.84 6.37 -1.92
C TYR A 39 19.92 5.50 -2.53
N SER A 40 19.66 4.19 -2.62
CA SER A 40 20.49 3.31 -3.46
C SER A 40 20.54 3.83 -4.91
N THR A 41 21.60 3.49 -5.65
CA THR A 41 21.81 3.93 -7.04
C THR A 41 20.60 3.67 -7.94
N ILE A 42 19.86 2.58 -7.69
CA ILE A 42 18.66 2.21 -8.43
C ILE A 42 17.53 3.22 -8.22
N TRP A 43 17.28 3.66 -6.97
CA TRP A 43 16.16 4.54 -6.68
C TRP A 43 16.44 6.00 -7.02
N ASN A 44 17.70 6.43 -7.00
CA ASN A 44 18.09 7.79 -7.39
C ASN A 44 17.67 8.15 -8.83
N THR A 45 17.57 7.17 -9.73
CA THR A 45 17.13 7.41 -11.11
C THR A 45 15.61 7.33 -11.30
N HIS A 46 14.89 6.72 -10.36
CA HIS A 46 13.44 6.43 -10.49
C HIS A 46 12.53 7.22 -9.54
N VAL A 47 13.10 7.94 -8.57
CA VAL A 47 12.36 8.93 -7.76
C VAL A 47 12.45 10.30 -8.42
N ASP A 48 11.32 10.97 -8.66
CA ASP A 48 11.27 12.32 -9.24
C ASP A 48 10.68 13.38 -8.28
N GLY A 49 10.35 12.99 -7.07
CA GLY A 49 9.83 13.86 -6.05
C GLY A 49 9.77 13.17 -4.69
N ILE A 50 9.99 13.96 -3.65
CA ILE A 50 9.75 13.55 -2.27
C ILE A 50 8.90 14.61 -1.60
N PHE A 51 8.13 14.20 -0.60
CA PHE A 51 7.53 15.14 0.33
C PHE A 51 7.74 14.63 1.74
N ASN A 52 8.22 15.53 2.59
CA ASN A 52 8.44 15.27 3.99
C ASN A 52 7.20 15.70 4.80
N ILE A 53 6.88 14.96 5.84
CA ILE A 53 5.89 15.34 6.85
C ILE A 53 6.63 15.52 8.18
N ASP A 54 6.15 16.43 9.02
CA ASP A 54 6.67 16.62 10.37
C ASP A 54 6.60 15.33 11.20
N GLY A 55 7.59 15.16 12.08
CA GLY A 55 7.78 13.95 12.88
C GLY A 55 6.97 13.97 14.18
N ASP A 56 5.65 13.87 14.09
CA ASP A 56 4.72 13.75 15.24
C ASP A 56 4.50 12.29 15.70
N GLY A 57 5.29 11.35 15.17
CA GLY A 57 5.12 9.91 15.38
C GLY A 57 4.00 9.28 14.54
N HIS A 58 3.27 10.05 13.74
CA HIS A 58 2.22 9.60 12.82
C HIS A 58 2.61 9.79 11.35
N CYS A 59 3.87 10.09 11.05
CA CYS A 59 4.37 10.42 9.71
C CYS A 59 3.92 9.43 8.64
N ARG A 60 3.85 8.12 8.94
CA ARG A 60 3.32 7.12 8.00
C ARG A 60 1.87 7.37 7.60
N LEU A 61 0.98 7.65 8.56
CA LEU A 61 -0.43 7.89 8.30
C LEU A 61 -0.60 9.18 7.48
N TRP A 62 0.18 10.21 7.81
CA TRP A 62 0.18 11.46 7.05
C TRP A 62 0.71 11.29 5.63
N VAL A 63 1.79 10.54 5.44
CA VAL A 63 2.34 10.25 4.11
C VAL A 63 1.30 9.54 3.25
N VAL A 64 0.62 8.55 3.81
CA VAL A 64 -0.46 7.84 3.11
C VAL A 64 -1.63 8.78 2.82
N ALA A 65 -2.09 9.56 3.80
CA ALA A 65 -3.17 10.53 3.62
C ALA A 65 -2.86 11.56 2.53
N LYS A 66 -1.65 12.13 2.54
CA LYS A 66 -1.20 13.09 1.52
C LYS A 66 -1.07 12.44 0.14
N SER A 67 -0.58 11.20 0.07
CA SER A 67 -0.53 10.44 -1.19
C SER A 67 -1.91 10.17 -1.79
N LEU A 68 -2.94 10.11 -0.95
CA LEU A 68 -4.34 9.97 -1.34
C LEU A 68 -5.03 11.33 -1.62
N GLY A 69 -4.33 12.45 -1.49
CA GLY A 69 -4.92 13.79 -1.66
C GLY A 69 -5.85 14.22 -0.53
N LEU A 70 -5.71 13.63 0.67
CA LEU A 70 -6.59 13.87 1.83
C LEU A 70 -5.96 14.78 2.91
N PHE A 71 -4.83 15.43 2.61
CA PHE A 71 -4.05 16.14 3.62
C PHE A 71 -4.85 17.23 4.35
N ASP A 72 -5.66 18.01 3.62
CA ASP A 72 -6.45 19.12 4.16
C ASP A 72 -7.83 18.69 4.72
N MET A 73 -8.10 17.39 4.82
CA MET A 73 -9.44 16.84 5.14
C MET A 73 -9.45 15.94 6.38
N ASP A 74 -8.57 16.19 7.35
CA ASP A 74 -8.31 15.24 8.45
C ASP A 74 -7.99 13.83 7.91
N GLY A 75 -7.22 13.78 6.81
CA GLY A 75 -6.94 12.54 6.08
C GLY A 75 -6.26 11.47 6.92
N ARG A 76 -5.49 11.88 7.96
CA ARG A 76 -4.92 10.94 8.95
C ARG A 76 -6.03 10.15 9.65
N ARG A 77 -7.07 10.84 10.13
CA ARG A 77 -8.23 10.18 10.75
C ARG A 77 -8.93 9.25 9.76
N HIS A 78 -9.15 9.69 8.53
CA HIS A 78 -9.76 8.85 7.50
C HIS A 78 -8.97 7.54 7.28
N VAL A 79 -7.64 7.64 7.13
CA VAL A 79 -6.76 6.47 6.99
C VAL A 79 -6.87 5.54 8.21
N ARG A 80 -6.83 6.10 9.43
CA ARG A 80 -6.97 5.32 10.67
C ARG A 80 -8.33 4.60 10.76
N GLU A 81 -9.42 5.30 10.45
CA GLU A 81 -10.77 4.74 10.49
C GLU A 81 -10.93 3.58 9.50
N ARG A 82 -10.43 3.73 8.26
CA ARG A 82 -10.41 2.67 7.25
C ARG A 82 -9.61 1.45 7.70
N MET A 83 -8.43 1.67 8.28
CA MET A 83 -7.59 0.58 8.81
C MET A 83 -8.26 -0.13 10.01
N ALA A 84 -8.86 0.63 10.93
CA ALA A 84 -9.56 0.07 12.09
C ALA A 84 -10.81 -0.72 11.66
N GLU A 85 -11.56 -0.21 10.69
CA GLU A 85 -12.72 -0.90 10.10
C GLU A 85 -12.31 -2.24 9.48
N GLU A 86 -11.25 -2.26 8.67
CA GLU A 86 -10.72 -3.49 8.05
C GLU A 86 -10.29 -4.53 9.09
N LEU A 87 -9.54 -4.11 10.13
CA LEU A 87 -9.11 -5.00 11.21
C LEU A 87 -10.29 -5.57 12.00
N LYS A 88 -11.26 -4.73 12.37
CA LYS A 88 -12.43 -5.17 13.16
C LYS A 88 -13.34 -6.09 12.36
N THR A 89 -13.62 -5.74 11.12
CA THR A 89 -14.52 -6.50 10.23
C THR A 89 -13.94 -7.88 9.90
N ASN A 90 -12.61 -7.97 9.81
CA ASN A 90 -11.92 -9.19 9.40
C ASN A 90 -10.96 -9.69 10.49
N THR A 91 -11.42 -9.62 11.75
CA THR A 91 -10.60 -9.91 12.95
C THR A 91 -9.86 -11.25 12.83
N ASN A 92 -10.57 -12.34 12.57
CA ASN A 92 -9.96 -13.67 12.50
C ASN A 92 -8.82 -13.74 11.46
N PHE A 93 -9.04 -13.16 10.28
CA PHE A 93 -8.03 -13.15 9.22
C PHE A 93 -6.74 -12.42 9.65
N TRP A 94 -6.88 -11.28 10.32
CA TRP A 94 -5.73 -10.49 10.76
C TRP A 94 -5.09 -11.03 12.05
N GLU A 95 -5.87 -11.68 12.92
CA GLU A 95 -5.35 -12.42 14.08
C GLU A 95 -4.54 -13.65 13.64
N ASP A 96 -4.92 -14.33 12.55
CA ASP A 96 -4.14 -15.46 12.00
C ASP A 96 -2.78 -15.00 11.43
N ILE A 97 -2.72 -13.77 10.88
CA ILE A 97 -1.49 -13.21 10.31
C ILE A 97 -0.56 -12.69 11.40
N TYR A 98 -1.09 -11.88 12.32
CA TYR A 98 -0.29 -11.15 13.30
C TYR A 98 -0.18 -11.87 14.65
N GLY A 99 -1.04 -12.85 14.92
CA GLY A 99 -1.27 -13.36 16.26
C GLY A 99 -2.08 -12.38 17.11
N PHE A 100 -2.82 -12.92 18.08
CA PHE A 100 -3.74 -12.15 18.94
C PHE A 100 -3.08 -10.94 19.61
N THR A 101 -1.91 -11.12 20.22
CA THR A 101 -1.23 -10.05 20.97
C THR A 101 -0.85 -8.88 20.07
N ASP A 102 -0.23 -9.14 18.92
CA ASP A 102 0.23 -8.07 18.04
C ASP A 102 -0.91 -7.47 17.22
N PHE A 103 -1.96 -8.24 16.92
CA PHE A 103 -3.22 -7.70 16.41
C PHE A 103 -3.82 -6.66 17.37
N LYS A 104 -3.94 -6.97 18.67
CA LYS A 104 -4.48 -6.02 19.66
C LYS A 104 -3.62 -4.77 19.78
N LYS A 105 -2.29 -4.91 19.80
CA LYS A 105 -1.37 -3.75 19.80
C LYS A 105 -1.53 -2.91 18.54
N LEU A 106 -1.60 -3.53 17.37
CA LEU A 106 -1.79 -2.84 16.09
C LEU A 106 -3.10 -2.05 16.07
N LEU A 107 -4.19 -2.69 16.51
CA LEU A 107 -5.49 -2.04 16.59
C LEU A 107 -5.46 -0.84 17.56
N ALA A 108 -4.82 -0.98 18.72
CA ALA A 108 -4.64 0.13 19.68
C ALA A 108 -3.82 1.29 19.08
N ILE A 109 -2.74 1.00 18.36
CA ILE A 109 -1.93 1.99 17.66
C ILE A 109 -2.76 2.75 16.62
N ILE A 110 -3.53 2.04 15.80
CA ILE A 110 -4.38 2.65 14.76
C ILE A 110 -5.49 3.49 15.37
N GLN A 111 -6.05 3.07 16.50
CA GLN A 111 -7.12 3.80 17.19
C GLN A 111 -6.61 4.96 18.04
N CYS A 112 -5.30 5.05 18.32
CA CYS A 112 -4.72 6.17 19.05
C CYS A 112 -4.99 7.48 18.31
N ASP A 113 -5.73 8.39 18.94
CA ASP A 113 -6.14 9.69 18.42
C ASP A 113 -5.38 10.86 19.04
N LYS A 114 -4.36 10.57 19.86
CA LYS A 114 -3.45 11.58 20.42
C LYS A 114 -2.73 12.33 19.31
N ASP A 115 -2.56 13.63 19.52
CA ASP A 115 -1.88 14.52 18.57
C ASP A 115 -0.48 14.01 18.21
N GLU A 116 0.30 13.61 19.23
CA GLU A 116 1.60 12.97 19.10
C GLU A 116 1.56 11.50 19.54
N ALA A 117 2.23 10.64 18.77
CA ALA A 117 2.45 9.26 19.16
C ALA A 117 3.81 9.11 19.88
N ILE A 118 3.79 8.56 21.09
CA ILE A 118 5.00 8.04 21.73
C ILE A 118 5.60 6.90 20.88
N VAL A 119 6.91 6.67 21.01
CA VAL A 119 7.66 5.69 20.22
C VAL A 119 7.01 4.30 20.23
N ASP A 120 6.52 3.85 21.38
CA ASP A 120 5.86 2.55 21.53
C ASP A 120 4.57 2.42 20.69
N ASN A 121 3.99 3.55 20.30
CA ASN A 121 2.79 3.63 19.47
C ASN A 121 3.11 3.82 17.99
N TRP A 122 4.38 3.80 17.58
CA TRP A 122 4.73 3.97 16.18
C TRP A 122 4.36 2.74 15.35
N MET A 123 3.97 3.00 14.10
CA MET A 123 3.59 1.95 13.17
C MET A 123 4.81 1.36 12.46
N ASN A 124 5.48 0.39 13.08
CA ASN A 124 6.66 -0.27 12.50
C ASN A 124 6.35 -1.00 11.18
N LEU A 125 7.24 -0.88 10.19
CA LEU A 125 7.29 -1.70 8.96
C LEU A 125 8.30 -2.85 9.16
N PRO A 126 8.13 -4.03 8.52
CA PRO A 126 7.47 -4.21 7.23
C PRO A 126 6.06 -4.87 7.24
N ASP A 127 5.72 -5.76 8.19
CA ASP A 127 4.51 -6.59 8.10
C ASP A 127 3.18 -5.82 8.13
N ARG A 128 3.22 -4.57 8.61
CA ARG A 128 2.06 -3.68 8.63
C ARG A 128 1.76 -3.06 7.26
N GLY A 129 2.59 -3.26 6.23
CA GLY A 129 2.34 -2.76 4.88
C GLY A 129 1.05 -3.34 4.27
N PHE A 130 0.71 -4.59 4.61
CA PHE A 130 -0.48 -5.26 4.11
C PHE A 130 -1.79 -4.64 4.60
N ILE A 131 -1.88 -4.23 5.87
CA ILE A 131 -3.10 -3.59 6.37
C ILE A 131 -3.34 -2.23 5.70
N THR A 132 -2.30 -1.43 5.48
CA THR A 132 -2.42 -0.17 4.72
C THR A 132 -2.92 -0.44 3.30
N SER A 133 -2.32 -1.41 2.62
CA SER A 133 -2.66 -1.76 1.23
C SER A 133 -4.10 -2.26 1.11
N THR A 134 -4.48 -3.19 1.97
CA THR A 134 -5.80 -3.86 1.95
C THR A 134 -6.93 -2.91 2.36
N SER A 135 -6.76 -2.14 3.45
CA SER A 135 -7.80 -1.24 3.95
C SER A 135 -8.08 -0.05 3.03
N LEU A 136 -7.07 0.44 2.31
CA LEU A 136 -7.18 1.60 1.42
C LEU A 136 -7.35 1.21 -0.05
N ASN A 137 -7.30 -0.09 -0.36
CA ASN A 137 -7.32 -0.61 -1.73
C ASN A 137 -6.22 0.03 -2.61
N VAL A 138 -5.01 0.07 -2.07
CA VAL A 138 -3.81 0.62 -2.73
C VAL A 138 -2.71 -0.42 -2.75
N MET A 139 -1.81 -0.31 -3.72
CA MET A 139 -0.54 -1.01 -3.71
C MET A 139 0.51 -0.13 -3.03
N LEU A 140 1.04 -0.58 -1.89
CA LEU A 140 2.07 0.17 -1.18
C LEU A 140 3.45 -0.29 -1.65
N VAL A 141 4.26 0.65 -2.12
CA VAL A 141 5.66 0.44 -2.49
C VAL A 141 6.52 1.10 -1.42
N VAL A 142 7.35 0.29 -0.76
CA VAL A 142 8.25 0.75 0.29
C VAL A 142 9.68 0.62 -0.21
N ILE A 143 10.39 1.74 -0.25
CA ILE A 143 11.80 1.78 -0.61
C ILE A 143 12.65 2.20 0.60
N SER A 144 13.85 1.65 0.68
CA SER A 144 14.85 2.04 1.66
C SER A 144 16.24 1.74 1.08
N ASN A 145 17.29 2.13 1.80
CA ASN A 145 18.66 1.88 1.36
C ASN A 145 19.06 0.41 1.39
N SER A 146 18.47 -0.38 2.28
CA SER A 146 18.83 -1.77 2.51
C SER A 146 17.86 -2.75 1.85
N TRP A 147 16.59 -2.41 1.75
CA TRP A 147 15.56 -3.28 1.18
C TRP A 147 14.45 -2.47 0.53
N SER A 148 13.74 -3.09 -0.40
CA SER A 148 12.57 -2.49 -1.05
C SER A 148 11.55 -3.57 -1.34
N PHE A 149 10.30 -3.32 -0.98
CA PHE A 149 9.22 -4.29 -1.13
C PHE A 149 7.94 -3.63 -1.63
N THR A 150 7.18 -4.44 -2.34
CA THR A 150 5.80 -4.15 -2.73
C THR A 150 4.86 -4.93 -1.82
N PHE A 151 3.86 -4.24 -1.27
CA PHE A 151 2.76 -4.81 -0.52
C PHE A 151 1.49 -4.67 -1.36
N PRO A 152 1.06 -5.74 -2.03
CA PRO A 152 -0.26 -5.79 -2.62
C PRO A 152 -1.32 -5.97 -1.55
N LEU A 153 -2.57 -5.92 -1.98
CA LEU A 153 -3.69 -6.33 -1.16
C LEU A 153 -3.57 -7.82 -0.81
N LEU A 154 -3.90 -8.18 0.44
CA LEU A 154 -4.07 -9.57 0.83
C LEU A 154 -5.50 -10.06 0.58
N ARG A 155 -6.47 -9.14 0.56
CA ARG A 155 -7.89 -9.42 0.36
C ARG A 155 -8.49 -8.36 -0.54
N ASN A 156 -9.67 -8.63 -1.08
CA ASN A 156 -10.39 -7.82 -2.05
C ASN A 156 -9.91 -8.04 -3.50
N LYS A 157 -10.88 -7.96 -4.41
CA LYS A 157 -10.65 -8.21 -5.83
C LYS A 157 -9.71 -7.17 -6.40
N SER A 158 -8.76 -7.63 -7.18
CA SER A 158 -7.94 -6.73 -7.99
C SER A 158 -8.82 -6.00 -9.01
N PRO A 159 -8.63 -4.69 -9.21
CA PRO A 159 -9.12 -4.06 -10.42
C PRO A 159 -8.55 -4.80 -11.63
N LEU A 160 -9.42 -5.08 -12.61
CA LEU A 160 -9.05 -5.81 -13.84
C LEU A 160 -7.91 -5.09 -14.56
N GLU A 161 -8.00 -3.77 -14.65
CA GLU A 161 -6.98 -2.94 -15.29
C GLU A 161 -5.91 -2.50 -14.29
N PHE A 162 -4.64 -2.80 -14.59
CA PHE A 162 -3.54 -2.38 -13.71
C PHE A 162 -3.47 -0.86 -13.54
N SER A 163 -3.76 -0.12 -14.61
CA SER A 163 -3.79 1.35 -14.65
C SER A 163 -4.83 1.97 -13.71
N SER A 164 -5.82 1.18 -13.26
CA SER A 164 -6.83 1.61 -12.31
C SER A 164 -6.42 1.38 -10.85
N ARG A 165 -5.25 0.77 -10.61
CA ARG A 165 -4.70 0.53 -9.28
C ARG A 165 -4.01 1.79 -8.76
N THR A 166 -4.34 2.19 -7.55
CA THR A 166 -3.65 3.30 -6.87
C THR A 166 -2.35 2.77 -6.26
N ILE A 167 -1.22 3.41 -6.59
CA ILE A 167 0.10 3.08 -6.04
C ILE A 167 0.54 4.21 -5.12
N ILE A 168 0.99 3.85 -3.91
CA ILE A 168 1.57 4.79 -2.95
C ILE A 168 3.03 4.40 -2.75
N GLY A 169 3.94 5.33 -3.03
CA GLY A 169 5.37 5.18 -2.74
C GLY A 169 5.71 5.82 -1.40
N ILE A 170 6.37 5.07 -0.51
CA ILE A 170 6.95 5.59 0.73
C ILE A 170 8.41 5.18 0.84
N SER A 171 9.21 6.03 1.48
CA SER A 171 10.56 5.68 1.87
C SER A 171 10.74 5.72 3.37
N ILE A 172 11.61 4.84 3.87
CA ILE A 172 12.06 4.83 5.27
C ILE A 172 13.41 5.53 5.36
N VAL A 173 13.51 6.50 6.25
CA VAL A 173 14.72 7.29 6.55
C VAL A 173 15.15 6.98 7.97
N ASP A 174 16.42 6.64 8.14
CA ASP A 174 17.05 6.33 9.43
C ASP A 174 16.29 5.30 10.28
N SER A 175 15.54 4.41 9.62
CA SER A 175 14.68 3.37 10.20
C SER A 175 13.50 3.87 11.06
N ILE A 176 13.32 5.19 11.21
CA ILE A 176 12.33 5.78 12.12
C ILE A 176 11.34 6.72 11.45
N HIS A 177 11.68 7.28 10.28
CA HIS A 177 10.87 8.31 9.64
C HIS A 177 10.36 7.87 8.28
N PHE A 178 9.10 8.18 7.99
CA PHE A 178 8.47 7.90 6.71
C PHE A 178 8.30 9.18 5.91
N ILE A 179 8.75 9.14 4.66
CA ILE A 179 8.53 10.20 3.68
C ILE A 179 7.78 9.65 2.49
N GLY A 180 7.00 10.51 1.83
CA GLY A 180 6.34 10.15 0.59
C GLY A 180 7.30 10.29 -0.59
N VAL A 181 7.25 9.33 -1.51
CA VAL A 181 8.05 9.36 -2.73
C VAL A 181 7.16 9.24 -3.96
N ARG A 182 7.49 10.03 -4.99
CA ARG A 182 6.89 9.92 -6.31
C ARG A 182 7.82 9.12 -7.20
N LEU A 183 7.27 8.04 -7.76
CA LEU A 183 7.99 7.11 -8.63
C LEU A 183 7.71 7.48 -10.09
N LYS A 184 8.77 7.58 -10.90
CA LYS A 184 8.67 7.82 -12.34
C LYS A 184 8.01 6.64 -13.05
N PRO A 185 7.27 6.85 -14.16
CA PRO A 185 6.85 5.76 -15.01
C PRO A 185 8.03 4.83 -15.38
N GLY A 186 7.80 3.52 -15.35
CA GLY A 186 8.84 2.53 -15.66
C GLY A 186 9.83 2.23 -14.54
N TYR A 187 9.58 2.69 -13.30
CA TYR A 187 10.39 2.29 -12.16
C TYR A 187 10.44 0.75 -11.99
N PRO A 188 11.57 0.18 -11.53
CA PRO A 188 11.66 -1.24 -11.27
C PRO A 188 10.74 -1.56 -10.09
N PHE A 189 9.73 -2.40 -10.32
CA PHE A 189 8.85 -2.81 -9.24
C PHE A 189 9.65 -3.60 -8.20
N PRO A 190 9.68 -3.20 -6.92
CA PRO A 190 10.36 -4.02 -5.92
C PRO A 190 9.68 -5.39 -5.81
N LYS A 191 10.45 -6.36 -5.31
CA LYS A 191 9.94 -7.70 -5.03
C LYS A 191 8.70 -7.63 -4.15
N LEU A 192 7.78 -8.57 -4.34
CA LEU A 192 6.69 -8.76 -3.40
C LEU A 192 7.26 -9.05 -2.01
N TYR A 193 6.59 -8.53 -0.99
CA TYR A 193 6.95 -8.87 0.37
C TYR A 193 6.82 -10.40 0.57
N PRO A 194 7.83 -11.10 1.13
CA PRO A 194 7.89 -12.57 1.11
C PRO A 194 6.68 -13.30 1.69
N LEU A 195 5.94 -12.68 2.61
CA LEU A 195 4.76 -13.27 3.23
C LEU A 195 3.46 -13.09 2.44
N TRP A 196 3.51 -12.44 1.28
CA TRP A 196 2.30 -12.19 0.49
C TRP A 196 1.65 -13.49 0.00
N ASP A 197 2.44 -14.41 -0.56
CA ASP A 197 1.91 -15.68 -1.08
C ASP A 197 1.34 -16.59 0.02
N THR A 198 1.80 -16.43 1.26
CA THR A 198 1.31 -17.18 2.41
C THR A 198 -0.07 -16.73 2.85
N TYR A 199 -0.36 -15.44 2.79
CA TYR A 199 -1.54 -14.84 3.41
C TYR A 199 -2.59 -14.31 2.44
N VAL A 200 -2.28 -14.26 1.14
CA VAL A 200 -3.24 -13.79 0.14
C VAL A 200 -4.49 -14.67 0.14
N ALA A 201 -5.67 -14.05 0.26
CA ALA A 201 -6.94 -14.74 0.16
C ALA A 201 -7.30 -15.04 -1.29
N LEU A 202 -8.16 -16.04 -1.48
CA LEU A 202 -8.54 -16.53 -2.80
C LEU A 202 -9.00 -15.40 -3.75
N ASN A 203 -9.75 -14.43 -3.22
CA ASN A 203 -10.30 -13.31 -3.97
C ASN A 203 -9.26 -12.27 -4.43
N ALA A 204 -8.01 -12.37 -3.96
CA ALA A 204 -6.91 -11.46 -4.28
C ALA A 204 -5.82 -12.10 -5.15
N HIS A 205 -5.92 -13.38 -5.56
CA HIS A 205 -4.90 -14.00 -6.42
C HIS A 205 -4.71 -13.33 -7.77
N ALA A 206 -5.73 -12.65 -8.31
CA ALA A 206 -5.61 -11.90 -9.57
C ALA A 206 -4.52 -10.79 -9.51
N TRP A 207 -4.11 -10.37 -8.31
CA TRP A 207 -2.95 -9.49 -8.16
C TRP A 207 -1.64 -10.19 -8.61
N ARG A 208 -1.50 -11.51 -8.41
CA ARG A 208 -0.31 -12.31 -8.77
C ARG A 208 0.02 -12.20 -10.26
N GLU A 209 -0.98 -12.39 -11.11
CA GLU A 209 -0.82 -12.37 -12.57
C GLU A 209 -0.36 -10.99 -13.07
N GLY A 210 -0.89 -9.92 -12.46
CA GLY A 210 -0.46 -8.56 -12.75
C GLY A 210 1.01 -8.29 -12.43
N PHE A 211 1.55 -8.90 -11.37
CA PHE A 211 2.97 -8.74 -11.03
C PHE A 211 3.91 -9.54 -11.92
N ILE A 212 3.54 -10.76 -12.31
CA ILE A 212 4.30 -11.58 -13.26
C ILE A 212 4.42 -10.85 -14.61
N THR A 213 3.33 -10.23 -15.05
CA THR A 213 3.28 -9.45 -16.29
C THR A 213 4.20 -8.22 -16.24
N ILE A 214 4.31 -7.54 -15.10
CA ILE A 214 5.19 -6.37 -14.95
C ILE A 214 6.66 -6.77 -14.82
N GLY A 215 6.94 -7.84 -14.08
CA GLY A 215 8.29 -8.38 -13.98
C GLY A 215 8.85 -8.73 -15.37
N SER A 216 8.04 -9.38 -16.21
CA SER A 216 8.41 -9.73 -17.58
C SER A 216 8.53 -8.53 -18.52
N ILE A 217 7.72 -7.47 -18.36
CA ILE A 217 7.90 -6.22 -19.13
C ILE A 217 9.21 -5.53 -18.72
N SER A 218 9.50 -5.43 -17.42
CA SER A 218 10.71 -4.78 -16.93
C SER A 218 12.00 -5.47 -17.40
N THR A 219 12.00 -6.81 -17.46
CA THR A 219 13.12 -7.60 -17.99
C THR A 219 13.24 -7.50 -19.51
N SER A 220 12.12 -7.37 -20.24
CA SER A 220 12.15 -7.16 -21.69
C SER A 220 12.73 -5.80 -22.10
N THR A 221 12.57 -4.77 -21.25
CA THR A 221 13.15 -3.43 -21.49
C THR A 221 14.60 -3.30 -21.03
N SER A 222 15.08 -4.19 -20.14
CA SER A 222 16.43 -4.08 -19.57
C SER A 222 17.53 -4.81 -20.34
N ASN A 223 17.21 -5.65 -21.34
CA ASN A 223 18.22 -6.50 -21.98
C ASN A 223 18.51 -6.10 -23.43
N GLY A 224 19.16 -4.93 -23.56
CA GLY A 224 20.16 -4.73 -24.61
C GLY A 224 21.52 -5.22 -24.12
N ARG A 225 21.73 -6.55 -24.14
CA ARG A 225 22.95 -7.34 -23.89
C ARG A 225 22.98 -8.12 -22.55
N ASP A 226 23.10 -9.44 -22.73
CA ASP A 226 23.65 -10.47 -21.83
C ASP A 226 22.86 -10.86 -20.56
N LEU A 227 22.04 -11.91 -20.66
CA LEU A 227 22.47 -13.30 -20.40
C LEU A 227 21.26 -14.25 -20.47
N LEU A 228 21.39 -15.23 -21.34
CA LEU A 228 20.60 -16.46 -21.33
C LEU A 228 21.03 -17.30 -20.13
N GLU A 229 20.10 -17.61 -19.23
CA GLU A 229 20.08 -18.91 -18.57
C GLU A 229 18.64 -19.27 -18.20
N THR A 230 18.06 -20.05 -19.10
CA THR A 230 16.84 -20.84 -18.98
C THR A 230 16.95 -21.89 -17.86
N LEU A 231 16.00 -21.91 -16.93
CA LEU A 231 15.50 -23.13 -16.26
C LEU A 231 14.02 -22.88 -15.86
N SER A 232 13.07 -23.20 -16.73
CA SER A 232 12.31 -24.47 -16.81
C SER A 232 11.27 -24.64 -15.70
N ILE A 233 10.02 -24.30 -16.01
CA ILE A 233 8.81 -24.92 -15.44
C ILE A 233 8.26 -25.85 -16.55
N VAL A 234 7.53 -26.90 -16.15
CA VAL A 234 7.02 -28.08 -16.86
C VAL A 234 8.12 -29.14 -17.11
N ASP A 235 8.08 -30.35 -16.58
CA ASP A 235 6.98 -31.27 -16.27
C ASP A 235 7.19 -31.97 -14.92
N LEU A 236 6.12 -32.43 -14.27
CA LEU A 236 6.01 -33.74 -13.58
C LEU A 236 4.67 -33.81 -12.82
N VAL A 237 3.59 -34.14 -13.53
CA VAL A 237 2.46 -34.93 -13.01
C VAL A 237 2.07 -35.94 -14.10
N GLU A 238 2.04 -37.22 -13.69
CA GLU A 238 1.49 -38.43 -14.35
C GLU A 238 2.23 -38.89 -15.64
N ASP A 239 2.72 -40.14 -15.76
CA ASP A 239 2.08 -41.43 -15.49
C ASP A 239 3.10 -42.60 -15.31
N SER A 240 2.64 -43.68 -14.64
CA SER A 240 3.20 -45.04 -14.41
C SER A 240 3.86 -45.35 -13.06
#